data_AF-A0A3D2V8Y8-F1
#
_entry.id   AF-A0A3D2V8Y8-F1
#
_cell.length_a   1.000
_cell.length_b   1.000
_cell.length_c   1.000
_cell.angle_alpha   90.00
_cell.angle_beta   90.00
_cell.angle_gamma   90.00
#
_symmetry.space_group_name_H-M   'P 1'
#
loop_
_entity.id
_entity.type
_entity.pdbx_description
1 polymer ?
#
loop_
_entity_poly.entity_id
_entity_poly.type
_entity_poly.pdbx_seq_one_letter_code
_entity_poly.pdbx_strand_id
1 'polypeptide(L)'
;MTSLVKKVDALIEANKAKQLRSYLVLLADDADEAEETLIALGKKNNINHVKLTVFDGIAGPPKYQISKDADLTVLHWKGRVVAKNNAYTKAEFNSDAIKEVIESAKGSILK
;
A
#
# COMPACT_ATOMS: atom_id res chain seq x y z
N MET A 1 -4.43 2.92 8.75
CA MET A 1 -3.45 2.94 7.63
C MET A 1 -2.00 2.98 8.11
N THR A 2 -1.60 3.96 8.93
CA THR A 2 -0.22 4.23 9.35
C THR A 2 0.55 3.00 9.87
N SER A 3 -0.08 2.16 10.69
CA SER A 3 0.53 0.93 11.22
C SER A 3 1.00 -0.02 10.11
N LEU A 4 0.19 -0.20 9.06
CA LEU A 4 0.53 -1.04 7.92
C LEU A 4 1.74 -0.46 7.16
N VAL A 5 1.66 0.84 6.80
CA VAL A 5 2.72 1.51 6.04
C VAL A 5 4.06 1.43 6.77
N LYS A 6 4.10 1.68 8.07
CA LYS A 6 5.33 1.57 8.88
C LYS A 6 5.89 0.14 8.91
N LYS A 7 5.02 -0.87 9.02
CA LYS A 7 5.46 -2.28 9.02
C LYS A 7 6.02 -2.69 7.66
N VAL A 8 5.39 -2.25 6.56
CA VAL A 8 5.89 -2.50 5.20
C VAL A 8 7.22 -1.77 4.98
N ASP A 9 7.34 -0.52 5.45
CA ASP A 9 8.56 0.28 5.35
C ASP A 9 9.76 -0.42 6.00
N ALA A 10 9.58 -0.88 7.24
CA ALA A 10 10.58 -1.66 7.97
C ALA A 10 10.89 -3.02 7.30
N LEU A 11 9.87 -3.66 6.71
CA LEU A 11 10.07 -4.93 5.99
C LEU A 11 10.91 -4.71 4.72
N ILE A 12 10.70 -3.60 4.00
CA ILE A 12 11.52 -3.23 2.84
C ILE A 12 12.96 -2.96 3.27
N GLU A 13 13.16 -2.19 4.35
CA GLU A 13 14.50 -1.93 4.92
C GLU A 13 15.24 -3.23 5.19
N ALA A 14 14.62 -4.15 5.92
CA ALA A 14 15.20 -5.44 6.29
C ALA A 14 15.47 -6.36 5.08
N ASN A 15 14.86 -6.08 3.92
CA ASN A 15 14.95 -6.91 2.71
C ASN A 15 15.41 -6.12 1.47
N LYS A 16 16.13 -5.01 1.65
CA LYS A 16 16.64 -4.15 0.56
C LYS A 16 17.33 -4.94 -0.55
N ALA A 17 18.19 -5.90 -0.17
CA ALA A 17 18.94 -6.74 -1.10
C ALA A 17 18.03 -7.66 -1.96
N LYS A 18 16.84 -8.00 -1.45
CA LYS A 18 15.89 -8.91 -2.10
C LYS A 18 14.86 -8.19 -2.98
N GLN A 19 15.10 -6.92 -3.29
CA GLN A 19 14.29 -6.10 -4.19
C GLN A 19 12.80 -6.02 -3.79
N LEU A 20 12.48 -6.13 -2.50
CA LEU A 20 11.13 -5.83 -2.02
C LEU A 20 10.85 -4.33 -2.25
N ARG A 21 9.68 -4.03 -2.80
CA ARG A 21 9.22 -2.68 -3.12
C ARG A 21 7.73 -2.57 -2.78
N SER A 22 7.31 -1.38 -2.38
CA SER A 22 5.89 -1.08 -2.17
C SER A 22 5.60 0.37 -2.55
N TYR A 23 4.38 0.57 -3.03
CA TYR A 23 3.80 1.87 -3.30
C TYR A 23 2.54 2.02 -2.43
N LEU A 24 2.34 3.20 -1.86
CA LEU A 24 1.05 3.64 -1.34
C LEU A 24 0.51 4.65 -2.34
N VAL A 25 -0.57 4.28 -3.02
CA VAL A 25 -1.27 5.14 -3.99
C VAL A 25 -2.51 5.68 -3.31
N LEU A 26 -2.60 7.00 -3.13
CA LEU A 26 -3.81 7.67 -2.68
C LEU A 26 -4.65 8.03 -3.89
N LEU A 27 -5.89 7.55 -3.96
CA LEU A 27 -6.85 7.93 -4.99
C LEU A 27 -7.58 9.20 -4.51
N ALA A 28 -7.50 10.29 -5.26
CA ALA A 28 -8.10 11.56 -4.87
C ALA A 28 -8.55 12.37 -6.09
N ASP A 29 -9.66 13.10 -5.96
CA ASP A 29 -10.13 14.03 -7.00
C ASP A 29 -9.38 15.38 -6.95
N ASP A 30 -8.80 15.75 -5.81
CA ASP A 30 -7.86 16.86 -5.67
C ASP A 30 -6.46 16.31 -5.40
N ALA A 31 -5.64 16.27 -6.45
CA ALA A 31 -4.31 15.68 -6.37
C ALA A 31 -3.32 16.53 -5.56
N ASP A 32 -3.49 17.85 -5.56
CA ASP A 32 -2.58 18.80 -4.88
C ASP A 32 -2.76 18.70 -3.36
N GLU A 33 -4.01 18.72 -2.87
CA GLU A 33 -4.29 18.54 -1.43
C GLU A 33 -3.85 17.15 -0.93
N ALA A 34 -4.06 16.12 -1.77
CA ALA A 34 -3.64 14.76 -1.48
C ALA A 34 -2.11 14.61 -1.38
N GLU A 35 -1.36 15.33 -2.21
CA GLU A 35 0.10 15.33 -2.16
C GLU A 35 0.63 15.93 -0.85
N GLU A 36 0.10 17.09 -0.44
CA GLU A 36 0.47 17.71 0.84
C GLU A 36 0.21 16.76 2.03
N THR A 37 -0.95 16.09 2.00
CA THR A 37 -1.34 15.10 3.01
C THR A 37 -0.35 13.93 3.07
N LEU A 38 0.07 13.39 1.92
CA LEU A 38 1.05 12.29 1.86
C LEU A 38 2.44 12.74 2.33
N ILE A 39 2.89 13.94 1.98
CA ILE A 39 4.16 14.50 2.44
C ILE A 39 4.15 14.63 3.96
N ALA A 40 3.07 15.18 4.54
CA ALA A 40 2.93 15.32 5.98
C ALA A 40 2.90 13.95 6.68
N LEU A 41 2.17 12.97 6.11
CA LEU A 41 2.13 11.61 6.63
C LEU A 41 3.51 10.95 6.62
N GLY A 42 4.25 11.08 5.51
CA GLY A 42 5.59 10.54 5.34
C GLY A 42 6.57 11.10 6.36
N LYS A 43 6.63 12.43 6.49
CA LYS A 43 7.48 13.13 7.47
C LYS A 43 7.13 12.75 8.90
N LYS A 44 5.85 12.83 9.27
CA LYS A 44 5.37 12.54 10.64
C LYS A 44 5.71 11.11 11.10
N ASN A 45 5.74 10.16 10.18
CA ASN A 45 5.90 8.74 10.50
C ASN A 45 7.26 8.16 10.10
N ASN A 46 8.16 8.98 9.55
CA ASN A 46 9.47 8.58 9.02
C ASN A 46 9.37 7.43 8.01
N ILE A 47 8.48 7.57 7.03
CA ILE A 47 8.34 6.60 5.93
C ILE A 47 9.42 6.89 4.89
N ASN A 48 10.36 5.95 4.71
CA ASN A 48 11.56 6.19 3.90
C ASN A 48 11.67 5.27 2.66
N HIS A 49 10.99 4.13 2.68
CA HIS A 49 11.14 3.05 1.70
C HIS A 49 9.87 2.75 0.92
N VAL A 50 8.69 2.94 1.52
CA VAL A 50 7.42 2.91 0.79
C VAL A 50 7.32 4.18 -0.07
N LYS A 51 7.12 4.00 -1.37
CA LYS A 51 6.90 5.14 -2.28
C LYS A 51 5.46 5.64 -2.14
N LEU A 52 5.31 6.90 -1.76
CA LEU A 52 4.01 7.57 -1.63
C LEU A 52 3.70 8.28 -2.95
N THR A 53 2.49 8.12 -3.46
CA THR A 53 2.06 8.75 -4.71
C THR A 53 0.56 8.98 -4.71
N VAL A 54 0.11 9.94 -5.50
CA VAL A 54 -1.31 10.25 -5.73
C VAL A 54 -1.69 9.76 -7.12
N PHE A 55 -2.91 9.25 -7.25
CA PHE A 55 -3.56 9.00 -8.52
C PHE A 55 -4.75 9.95 -8.63
N ASP A 56 -4.81 10.65 -9.76
CA ASP A 56 -5.89 11.57 -10.09
C ASP A 56 -7.17 10.79 -10.43
N GLY A 57 -8.15 10.87 -9.53
CA GLY A 57 -9.46 10.22 -9.59
C GLY A 57 -9.64 9.03 -8.63
N ILE A 58 -10.89 8.81 -8.22
CA ILE A 58 -11.25 7.79 -7.20
C ILE A 58 -11.36 6.34 -7.72
N ALA A 59 -11.42 6.12 -9.03
CA ALA A 59 -11.60 4.78 -9.60
C ALA A 59 -10.32 3.94 -9.66
N GLY A 60 -9.16 4.61 -9.59
CA GLY A 60 -7.86 4.00 -9.82
C GLY A 60 -7.68 3.43 -11.23
N PRO A 61 -6.57 2.73 -11.49
CA PRO A 61 -6.31 2.14 -12.80
C PRO A 61 -7.35 1.07 -13.17
N PRO A 62 -8.04 1.14 -14.34
CA PRO A 62 -9.13 0.22 -14.69
C PRO A 62 -8.75 -1.26 -14.67
N LYS A 63 -7.48 -1.57 -15.00
CA LYS A 63 -6.98 -2.96 -15.03
C LYS A 63 -6.81 -3.58 -13.64
N TYR A 64 -6.86 -2.81 -12.57
CA TYR A 64 -6.66 -3.31 -11.20
C TYR A 64 -7.96 -3.74 -10.53
N GLN A 65 -9.12 -3.49 -11.15
CA GLN A 65 -10.42 -3.96 -10.67
C GLN A 65 -10.66 -3.61 -9.18
N ILE A 66 -10.35 -2.36 -8.82
CA ILE A 66 -10.53 -1.87 -7.45
C ILE A 66 -12.03 -1.80 -7.17
N SER A 67 -12.46 -2.39 -6.05
CA SER A 67 -13.86 -2.34 -5.63
C SER A 67 -14.24 -0.91 -5.25
N LYS A 68 -15.42 -0.44 -5.69
CA LYS A 68 -15.94 0.88 -5.32
C LYS A 68 -16.28 1.00 -3.82
N ASP A 69 -16.52 -0.14 -3.17
CA ASP A 69 -16.89 -0.20 -1.76
C ASP A 69 -15.66 -0.33 -0.84
N ALA A 70 -14.45 -0.39 -1.41
CA ALA A 70 -13.22 -0.56 -0.65
C ALA A 70 -12.60 0.79 -0.27
N ASP A 71 -12.38 0.99 1.04
CA ASP A 71 -11.59 2.10 1.57
C ASP A 71 -10.08 1.86 1.37
N LEU A 72 -9.67 0.59 1.29
CA LEU A 72 -8.30 0.18 1.01
C LEU A 72 -8.30 -1.07 0.13
N THR A 73 -7.52 -1.04 -0.94
CA THR A 73 -7.18 -2.24 -1.70
C THR A 73 -5.68 -2.51 -1.60
N VAL A 74 -5.32 -3.74 -1.27
CA VAL A 74 -3.94 -4.22 -1.24
C VAL A 74 -3.73 -5.20 -2.39
N LEU A 75 -2.93 -4.76 -3.37
CA LEU A 75 -2.48 -5.60 -4.47
C LEU A 75 -1.12 -6.19 -4.14
N HIS A 76 -1.05 -7.51 -4.16
CA HIS A 76 0.18 -8.23 -3.91
C HIS A 76 0.72 -8.82 -5.20
N TRP A 77 1.93 -8.43 -5.58
CA TRP A 77 2.56 -8.85 -6.83
C TRP A 77 3.69 -9.84 -6.57
N LYS A 78 3.73 -10.91 -7.37
CA LYS A 78 4.88 -11.82 -7.44
C LYS A 78 5.39 -11.85 -8.87
N GLY A 79 6.57 -11.29 -9.08
CA GLY A 79 7.05 -11.00 -10.43
C GLY A 79 6.15 -9.96 -11.12
N ARG A 80 5.51 -10.33 -12.24
CA ARG A 80 4.61 -9.45 -13.02
C ARG A 80 3.12 -9.82 -12.89
N VAL A 81 2.77 -10.68 -11.93
CA VAL A 81 1.41 -11.17 -11.75
C VAL A 81 0.86 -10.72 -10.39
N VAL A 82 -0.38 -10.27 -10.37
CA VAL A 82 -1.14 -10.03 -9.13
C VAL A 82 -1.48 -11.39 -8.52
N ALA A 83 -0.82 -11.72 -7.42
CA ALA A 83 -1.02 -12.95 -6.68
C ALA A 83 -2.18 -12.85 -5.68
N LYS A 84 -2.45 -11.63 -5.15
CA LYS A 84 -3.63 -11.35 -4.32
C LYS A 84 -4.17 -9.94 -4.58
N ASN A 85 -5.48 -9.80 -4.48
CA ASN A 85 -6.22 -8.53 -4.50
C ASN A 85 -7.19 -8.54 -3.32
N ASN A 86 -6.80 -7.89 -2.22
CA ASN A 86 -7.62 -7.84 -1.01
C ASN A 86 -8.21 -6.44 -0.88
N ALA A 87 -9.54 -6.35 -0.95
CA ALA A 87 -10.30 -5.15 -0.67
C ALA A 87 -10.75 -5.15 0.80
N TYR A 88 -10.65 -4.00 1.45
CA TYR A 88 -11.09 -3.80 2.83
C TYR A 88 -11.94 -2.53 2.90
N THR A 89 -13.08 -2.63 3.55
CA THR A 89 -13.75 -1.47 4.14
C THR A 89 -12.97 -0.99 5.38
N LYS A 90 -13.29 0.20 5.87
CA LYS A 90 -12.72 0.77 7.10
C LYS A 90 -12.99 -0.12 8.32
N ALA A 91 -14.12 -0.83 8.35
CA ALA A 91 -14.47 -1.75 9.44
C ALA A 91 -13.65 -3.05 9.38
N GLU A 92 -13.39 -3.56 8.17
CA GLU A 92 -12.60 -4.78 7.95
C GLU A 92 -11.10 -4.53 8.11
N PHE A 93 -10.64 -3.30 7.89
CA PHE A 93 -9.23 -2.94 8.02
C PHE A 93 -8.78 -2.80 9.48
N ASN A 94 -8.53 -3.95 10.10
CA ASN A 94 -8.13 -4.08 11.50
C ASN A 94 -6.75 -4.73 11.66
N SER A 95 -6.36 -5.02 12.92
CA SER A 95 -5.06 -5.59 13.26
C SER A 95 -4.79 -6.95 12.60
N ASP A 96 -5.80 -7.76 12.36
CA ASP A 96 -5.65 -9.09 11.74
C ASP A 96 -5.48 -8.96 10.23
N ALA A 97 -6.24 -8.07 9.59
CA ALA A 97 -6.02 -7.71 8.18
C ALA A 97 -4.58 -7.19 7.95
N ILE A 98 -4.06 -6.38 8.87
CA ILE A 98 -2.66 -5.91 8.81
C ILE A 98 -1.68 -7.08 8.90
N LYS A 99 -1.89 -8.04 9.82
CA LYS A 99 -1.02 -9.23 9.91
C LYS A 99 -1.05 -10.03 8.62
N GLU A 100 -2.23 -10.28 8.05
CA GLU A 100 -2.37 -11.01 6.79
C GLU A 100 -1.59 -10.36 5.65
N VAL A 101 -1.72 -9.03 5.50
CA VAL A 101 -0.99 -8.29 4.47
C VAL A 101 0.52 -8.41 4.65
N ILE A 102 1.02 -8.32 5.89
CA ILE A 102 2.44 -8.43 6.18
C ILE A 102 2.97 -9.85 5.93
N GLU A 103 2.23 -10.89 6.31
CA GLU A 103 2.60 -12.27 6.00
C GLU A 103 2.61 -12.53 4.50
N SER A 104 1.63 -12.00 3.76
CA SER A 104 1.65 -12.04 2.30
C SER A 104 2.89 -11.34 1.74
N ALA A 105 3.21 -10.13 2.24
CA ALA A 105 4.39 -9.38 1.82
C ALA A 105 5.69 -10.19 1.99
N LYS A 106 5.84 -10.87 3.13
CA LYS A 106 6.98 -11.77 3.39
C LYS A 106 7.05 -12.93 2.38
N GLY A 107 5.91 -13.47 1.98
CA GLY A 107 5.82 -14.57 1.00
C GLY A 107 6.28 -14.23 -0.43
N SER A 108 6.35 -12.95 -0.79
CA SER A 108 6.86 -12.51 -2.11
C SER A 108 8.32 -12.05 -2.12
N ILE A 109 8.98 -12.11 -0.97
CA ILE A 109 10.42 -11.90 -0.91
C ILE A 109 11.10 -12.97 -1.78
N LEU A 110 11.87 -12.53 -2.77
CA LEU A 110 12.63 -13.42 -3.63
C LEU A 110 13.63 -14.24 -2.78
N LYS A 111 13.71 -15.54 -3.05
CA LYS A 111 14.65 -16.45 -2.38
C LYS A 111 16.06 -16.28 -2.94
#